data_AF-A0A8H7J5N2-F1
#
_entry.id   AF-A0A8H7J5N2-F1
#
_cell.length_a   1.000
_cell.length_b   1.000
_cell.length_c   1.000
_cell.angle_alpha   90.00
_cell.angle_beta   90.00
_cell.angle_gamma   90.00
#
_symmetry.space_group_name_H-M   'P 1'
#
loop_
_entity.id
_entity.type
_entity.pdbx_description
1 polymer ?
#
loop_
_entity_poly.entity_id
_entity_poly.type
_entity_poly.pdbx_seq_one_letter_code
_entity_poly.pdbx_strand_id
1 'polypeptide(L)'
;MLKGFTPLDMDDKLMILPDTPDAQGNTVVHIYRSWGCQEYISLGIKAGNPKETKTKDWATIVRISWNDHFGGMESGEEEVKEFVFPLCRRFLGCHFEGRYPPPTGAPVINEKS
;
A
#
# COMPACT_ATOMS: atom_id res chain seq x y z
N MET A 1 -3.72 -13.51 4.78
CA MET A 1 -4.66 -12.77 3.93
C MET A 1 -4.61 -11.31 4.39
N LEU A 2 -4.36 -10.36 3.49
CA LEU A 2 -4.35 -8.94 3.85
C LEU A 2 -5.76 -8.54 4.29
N LYS A 3 -5.87 -7.88 5.43
CA LYS A 3 -7.15 -7.38 5.93
C LYS A 3 -7.36 -6.01 5.29
N GLY A 4 -8.41 -5.89 4.48
CA GLY A 4 -8.86 -4.58 4.00
C GLY A 4 -9.47 -3.75 5.12
N PHE A 5 -9.86 -2.53 4.80
CA PHE A 5 -10.62 -1.66 5.68
C PHE A 5 -11.81 -1.09 4.94
N THR A 6 -13.01 -1.35 5.48
CA THR A 6 -14.25 -0.78 4.96
C THR A 6 -14.75 0.23 6.00
N PRO A 7 -14.91 1.51 5.62
CA PRO A 7 -15.47 2.57 6.46
C PRO A 7 -16.81 2.18 7.09
N LEU A 8 -17.03 2.55 8.34
CA LEU A 8 -18.34 2.38 9.00
C LEU A 8 -19.23 3.61 8.83
N ASP A 9 -18.63 4.80 8.78
CA ASP A 9 -19.33 6.07 8.60
C ASP A 9 -18.46 7.11 7.86
N MET A 10 -18.96 8.35 7.79
CA MET A 10 -18.30 9.45 7.07
C MET A 10 -17.01 9.96 7.73
N ASP A 11 -16.76 9.62 9.00
CA ASP A 11 -15.53 10.03 9.69
C ASP A 11 -14.35 9.16 9.25
N ASP A 12 -14.63 7.94 8.78
CA ASP A 12 -13.69 7.06 8.11
C ASP A 12 -13.46 7.51 6.66
N LYS A 13 -12.54 8.46 6.48
CA LYS A 13 -12.27 9.12 5.18
C LYS A 13 -11.67 8.22 4.09
N LEU A 14 -11.26 6.99 4.43
CA LEU A 14 -10.50 6.10 3.55
C LEU A 14 -11.07 4.70 3.52
N MET A 15 -11.13 4.12 2.34
CA MET A 15 -11.47 2.71 2.11
C MET A 15 -10.26 1.99 1.52
N ILE A 16 -9.89 0.83 2.07
CA ILE A 16 -8.73 0.05 1.65
C ILE A 16 -9.19 -1.33 1.18
N LEU A 17 -9.00 -1.63 -0.10
CA LEU A 17 -9.46 -2.85 -0.73
C LEU A 17 -8.28 -3.62 -1.32
N PRO A 18 -7.85 -4.73 -0.71
CA PRO A 18 -6.92 -5.65 -1.36
C PRO A 18 -7.66 -6.47 -2.42
N ASP A 19 -7.04 -6.61 -3.58
CA ASP A 19 -7.49 -7.55 -4.61
C ASP A 19 -7.35 -9.01 -4.17
N THR A 20 -7.96 -9.90 -4.96
CA THR A 20 -7.67 -11.32 -4.84
C THR A 20 -6.25 -11.58 -5.34
N PRO A 21 -5.38 -12.23 -4.54
CA PRO A 21 -4.04 -12.55 -5.00
C PRO A 21 -4.02 -13.43 -6.25
N ASP A 22 -3.04 -13.21 -7.12
CA ASP A 22 -2.80 -14.03 -8.30
C ASP A 22 -2.27 -15.43 -7.94
N ALA A 23 -2.01 -16.26 -8.95
CA ALA A 23 -1.48 -17.62 -8.75
C ALA A 23 -0.10 -17.67 -8.07
N GLN A 24 0.63 -16.56 -8.06
CA GLN A 24 1.94 -16.41 -7.40
C GLN A 24 1.79 -15.76 -6.01
N GLY A 25 0.59 -15.36 -5.61
CA GLY A 25 0.29 -14.67 -4.36
C GLY A 25 0.52 -13.15 -4.42
N ASN A 26 0.84 -12.59 -5.58
CA ASN A 26 0.95 -11.14 -5.74
C ASN A 26 -0.44 -10.52 -5.72
N THR A 27 -0.56 -9.29 -5.25
CA THR A 27 -1.84 -8.59 -5.17
C THR A 27 -1.66 -7.10 -5.34
N VAL A 28 -2.74 -6.41 -5.68
CA VAL A 28 -2.82 -4.96 -5.59
C VAL A 28 -3.62 -4.58 -4.35
N VAL A 29 -3.23 -3.52 -3.67
CA VAL A 29 -4.04 -2.89 -2.62
C VAL A 29 -4.43 -1.51 -3.08
N HIS A 30 -5.73 -1.27 -3.11
CA HIS A 30 -6.31 0.00 -3.53
C HIS A 30 -6.74 0.82 -2.32
N ILE A 31 -6.41 2.10 -2.33
CA ILE A 31 -6.77 3.07 -1.31
C ILE A 31 -7.65 4.14 -1.96
N TYR A 32 -8.90 4.19 -1.53
CA TYR A 32 -9.91 5.13 -2.00
C TYR A 32 -10.22 6.17 -0.94
N ARG A 33 -10.68 7.34 -1.39
CA ARG A 33 -11.55 8.16 -0.54
C ARG A 33 -12.85 7.40 -0.33
N SER A 34 -13.24 7.21 0.93
CA SER A 34 -14.43 6.42 1.29
C SER A 34 -15.69 6.94 0.61
N TRP A 35 -15.82 8.27 0.53
CA TRP A 35 -16.89 8.93 -0.20
C TRP A 35 -16.46 9.26 -1.63
N GLY A 36 -17.31 8.90 -2.59
CA GLY A 36 -17.09 9.14 -4.02
C GLY A 36 -16.28 8.06 -4.75
N CYS A 37 -15.78 7.03 -4.05
CA CYS A 37 -15.04 5.90 -4.62
C CYS A 37 -13.87 6.32 -5.53
N GLN A 38 -13.28 7.49 -5.26
CA GLN A 38 -12.13 7.97 -6.02
C GLN A 38 -10.87 7.27 -5.54
N GLU A 39 -10.18 6.55 -6.42
CA GLU A 39 -8.90 5.93 -6.11
C GLU A 39 -7.84 7.01 -5.93
N TYR A 40 -7.12 6.93 -4.82
CA TYR A 40 -6.03 7.84 -4.49
C TYR A 40 -4.68 7.17 -4.75
N ILE A 41 -4.55 5.92 -4.30
CA ILE A 41 -3.29 5.19 -4.34
C ILE A 41 -3.57 3.72 -4.65
N SER A 42 -2.72 3.12 -5.46
CA SER A 42 -2.62 1.67 -5.62
C SER A 42 -1.22 1.18 -5.30
N LEU A 43 -1.15 0.05 -4.59
CA LEU A 43 0.10 -0.56 -4.12
C LEU A 43 0.24 -1.94 -4.76
N GLY A 44 1.28 -2.12 -5.58
CA GLY A 44 1.65 -3.43 -6.09
C GLY A 44 2.45 -4.20 -5.05
N ILE A 45 1.93 -5.35 -4.64
CA ILE A 45 2.53 -6.22 -3.62
C ILE A 45 3.00 -7.51 -4.29
N LYS A 46 4.30 -7.80 -4.18
CA LYS A 46 4.87 -9.08 -4.57
C LYS A 46 4.95 -9.99 -3.36
N ALA A 47 4.43 -11.21 -3.46
CA ALA A 47 4.58 -12.20 -2.39
C ALA A 47 6.02 -12.67 -2.28
N GLY A 48 6.47 -12.88 -1.04
CA GLY A 48 7.73 -13.54 -0.76
C GLY A 48 7.70 -15.03 -1.10
N ASN A 49 8.87 -15.66 -1.16
CA ASN A 49 8.96 -17.09 -1.37
C ASN A 49 8.50 -17.85 -0.11
N PRO A 50 7.38 -18.61 -0.16
CA PRO A 50 6.87 -19.30 1.03
C PRO A 50 7.82 -20.39 1.55
N LYS A 51 8.78 -20.85 0.73
CA LYS A 51 9.81 -21.82 1.12
C LYS A 51 10.98 -21.18 1.85
N GLU A 52 11.11 -19.86 1.82
CA GLU A 52 12.22 -19.11 2.38
C GLU A 52 11.78 -18.36 3.65
N THR A 53 11.44 -19.12 4.69
CA THR A 53 10.88 -18.58 5.94
C THR A 53 11.92 -17.93 6.85
N LYS A 54 13.21 -18.03 6.52
CA LYS A 54 14.31 -17.53 7.35
C LYS A 54 14.48 -16.01 7.25
N THR A 55 14.16 -15.41 6.10
CA THR A 55 14.40 -14.00 5.82
C THR A 55 13.26 -13.09 6.29
N LYS A 56 12.12 -13.64 6.73
CA LYS A 56 10.93 -12.84 7.12
C LYS A 56 10.44 -11.88 6.02
N ASP A 57 10.89 -12.05 4.78
CA ASP A 57 10.41 -11.31 3.62
C ASP A 57 9.14 -11.96 3.08
N TRP A 58 8.03 -11.81 3.82
CA TRP A 58 6.76 -12.42 3.43
C TRP A 58 6.08 -11.71 2.25
N ALA A 59 6.37 -10.42 2.04
CA ALA A 59 5.88 -9.62 0.92
C ALA A 59 6.68 -8.33 0.76
N THR A 60 6.73 -7.80 -0.46
CA THR A 60 7.41 -6.54 -0.78
C THR A 60 6.48 -5.62 -1.57
N ILE A 61 6.41 -4.35 -1.20
CA ILE A 61 5.80 -3.31 -2.05
C ILE A 61 6.76 -3.05 -3.21
N VAL A 62 6.37 -3.40 -4.42
CA VAL A 62 7.21 -3.23 -5.62
C VAL A 62 6.80 -2.01 -6.44
N ARG A 63 5.56 -1.53 -6.24
CA ARG A 63 5.02 -0.37 -6.97
C ARG A 63 4.11 0.47 -6.09
N ILE A 64 4.22 1.79 -6.19
CA ILE A 64 3.27 2.75 -5.66
C ILE A 64 2.82 3.65 -6.82
N SER A 65 1.52 3.68 -7.06
CA SER A 65 0.90 4.57 -8.05
C SER A 65 -0.10 5.48 -7.37
N TRP A 66 -0.10 6.77 -7.72
CA TRP A 66 -0.99 7.76 -7.13
C TRP A 66 -1.41 8.80 -8.16
N ASN A 67 -2.55 9.43 -7.89
CA ASN A 67 -3.07 10.55 -8.66
C ASN A 67 -2.52 11.88 -8.13
N ASP A 68 -2.29 12.83 -9.02
CA ASP A 68 -1.72 14.15 -8.68
C ASP A 68 -2.58 14.98 -7.70
N HIS A 69 -3.87 14.67 -7.58
CA HIS A 69 -4.81 15.33 -6.68
C HIS A 69 -5.08 14.53 -5.41
N PHE A 70 -4.02 14.13 -4.72
CA PHE A 70 -4.12 13.49 -3.43
C PHE A 70 -4.50 14.53 -2.34
N GLY A 71 -5.69 14.40 -1.76
CA GLY A 71 -6.15 15.32 -0.70
C GLY A 71 -6.33 16.80 -1.12
N GLY A 72 -6.25 17.10 -2.42
CA GLY A 72 -6.35 18.47 -2.95
C GLY A 72 -5.02 19.23 -3.01
N MET A 73 -3.87 18.58 -2.78
CA MET A 73 -2.54 19.17 -2.95
C MET A 73 -1.73 18.35 -3.99
N GLU A 74 -0.81 19.00 -4.69
CA GLU A 74 0.20 18.28 -5.49
C GLU A 74 1.04 17.44 -4.55
N SER A 75 1.00 16.11 -4.69
CA SER A 75 1.78 15.24 -3.81
C SER A 75 3.05 14.74 -4.45
N GLY A 76 4.16 14.99 -3.76
CA GLY A 76 5.47 14.43 -4.05
C GLY A 76 5.59 12.98 -3.61
N GLU A 77 6.58 12.26 -4.14
CA GLU A 77 6.84 10.86 -3.80
C GLU A 77 7.00 10.63 -2.28
N GLU A 78 7.71 11.52 -1.59
CA GLU A 78 7.95 11.40 -0.14
C GLU A 78 6.65 11.53 0.66
N GLU A 79 5.79 12.49 0.32
CA GLU A 79 4.51 12.70 1.00
C GLU A 79 3.57 11.51 0.84
N VAL A 80 3.49 10.94 -0.36
CA VAL A 80 2.69 9.74 -0.64
C VAL A 80 3.18 8.57 0.22
N LYS A 81 4.49 8.42 0.35
CA LYS A 81 5.09 7.36 1.16
C LYS A 81 4.86 7.57 2.65
N GLU A 82 5.03 8.79 3.16
CA GLU A 82 4.70 9.15 4.55
C GLU A 82 3.22 8.87 4.89
N PHE A 83 2.33 9.04 3.92
CA PHE A 83 0.91 8.71 4.09
C PHE A 83 0.63 7.20 4.06
N VAL A 84 1.23 6.46 3.11
CA VAL A 84 0.94 5.04 2.88
C VAL A 84 1.46 4.13 3.98
N PHE A 85 2.68 4.35 4.47
CA PHE A 85 3.29 3.41 5.42
C PHE A 85 2.51 3.25 6.75
N PRO A 86 2.03 4.34 7.40
CA PRO A 86 1.17 4.22 8.57
C PRO A 86 -0.13 3.46 8.29
N LEU A 87 -0.74 3.65 7.11
CA LEU A 87 -1.97 2.96 6.73
C LEU A 87 -1.73 1.45 6.57
N CYS A 88 -0.66 1.07 5.87
CA CYS A 88 -0.28 -0.34 5.71
C CYS A 88 -0.01 -1.01 7.07
N ARG A 89 0.64 -0.31 8.01
CA ARG A 89 0.84 -0.83 9.37
C ARG A 89 -0.47 -1.01 10.12
N ARG A 90 -1.34 0.00 10.07
CA ARG A 90 -2.58 0.06 10.86
C ARG A 90 -3.65 -0.89 10.34
N PHE A 91 -3.86 -0.92 9.03
CA PHE A 91 -5.03 -1.57 8.42
C PHE A 91 -4.68 -2.92 7.79
N LEU A 92 -3.51 -3.02 7.13
CA LEU A 92 -3.11 -4.28 6.48
C LEU A 92 -2.43 -5.25 7.45
N GLY A 93 -2.11 -4.81 8.67
CA GLY A 93 -1.42 -5.62 9.69
C GLY A 93 0.05 -5.91 9.34
N CYS A 94 0.66 -5.08 8.49
CA CYS A 94 2.03 -5.28 8.03
C CYS A 94 3.05 -4.71 9.03
N HIS A 95 4.16 -5.43 9.23
CA HIS A 95 5.36 -4.88 9.87
C HIS A 95 6.38 -4.57 8.77
N PHE A 96 6.87 -3.34 8.73
CA PHE A 96 7.93 -2.95 7.81
C PHE A 96 9.26 -3.02 8.54
N GLU A 97 10.23 -3.75 7.98
CA GLU A 97 11.60 -3.68 8.44
C GLU A 97 12.19 -2.32 8.04
N GLY A 98 12.26 -1.40 9.01
CA GLY A 98 12.81 -0.05 8.84
C GLY A 98 11.83 1.10 9.10
N ARG A 99 12.39 2.30 9.27
CA ARG A 99 11.68 3.56 9.01
C ARG A 99 11.70 3.80 7.50
N TYR A 100 10.75 4.55 6.98
CA TYR A 100 10.98 5.20 5.70
C TYR A 100 12.10 6.25 5.87
N PRO A 101 13.08 6.34 4.94
CA PRO A 101 13.29 5.50 3.76
C PRO A 101 13.80 4.08 4.08
N PRO A 102 13.40 3.06 3.31
CA PRO A 102 13.82 1.68 3.57
C PRO A 102 15.35 1.56 3.55
N PRO A 103 15.93 0.64 4.34
CA PRO A 103 17.36 0.34 4.24
C PRO A 103 17.70 -0.03 2.80
N THR A 104 18.74 0.60 2.27
CA THR A 104 19.15 0.60 0.86
C THR A 104 19.15 -0.79 0.25
N GLY A 105 18.33 -1.02 -0.77
CA GLY A 105 18.40 -2.21 -1.63
C GLY A 105 17.09 -2.70 -2.24
N ALA A 106 15.92 -2.32 -1.71
CA ALA A 106 14.64 -2.72 -2.29
C ALA A 106 14.15 -1.72 -3.36
N PRO A 107 13.97 -2.13 -4.63
CA PRO A 107 13.41 -1.26 -5.64
C PRO A 107 11.90 -1.08 -5.39
N VAL A 108 11.50 0.13 -5.01
CA VAL A 108 10.10 0.58 -5.03
C VAL A 108 9.94 1.48 -6.24
N ILE A 109 9.21 1.02 -7.25
CA ILE A 109 8.94 1.79 -8.46
C ILE A 109 7.78 2.74 -8.18
N ASN A 110 8.00 4.03 -8.36
CA ASN A 110 7.02 5.08 -8.08
C ASN A 110 6.60 5.70 -9.41
N GLU A 111 5.31 5.65 -9.71
CA GLU A 111 4.77 6.17 -10.98
C GLU A 111 3.58 7.10 -10.69
N LYS A 112 3.69 8.34 -11.16
CA LYS A 112 2.56 9.27 -11.22
C LYS A 112 1.62 8.84 -12.36
N SER A 113 0.32 8.75 -12.08
CA SER A 113 -0.71 8.35 -13.06
C SER A 113 -1.28 9.55 -13.80
#